data_AF-A0A972ERX4-F1
#
_entry.id   AF-A0A972ERX4-F1
#
_cell.length_a   1.000
_cell.length_b   1.000
_cell.length_c   1.000
_cell.angle_alpha   90.00
_cell.angle_beta   90.00
_cell.angle_gamma   90.00
#
_symmetry.space_group_name_H-M   'P 1'
#
loop_
_entity.id
_entity.type
_entity.pdbx_description
1 polymer ?
#
loop_
_entity_poly.entity_id
_entity_poly.type
_entity_poly.pdbx_seq_one_letter_code
_entity_poly.pdbx_strand_id
1 'polypeptide(L)'
;MFKTFVLLMEYAAMRSGNYLIYFLQKLPLIGKKVPNKWYRSEGKDIFYWLGGFFKLMRNFLGKTLYIVVLLGLPTLGYLALRKQTPSPEIFVEYGLYFFMVLNLFGAGLPNPIFLHPRTLIDYELVKLARIEEKRYYLLQLVFYFLNTSLIMILVLFVFNLFLPIGSANLLLLGLNHVFARLIYEGISLHLFDRFGFDLQAKPSRSTISAAVPLLPAYLVPLFVEDLSFARV
;
A
#
# COMPACT_ATOMS: atom_id res chain seq x y z
N MET A 1 21.44 9.98 -10.65
CA MET A 1 20.28 9.40 -9.94
C MET A 1 20.54 7.98 -9.46
N PHE A 2 21.03 7.08 -10.32
CA PHE A 2 21.29 5.67 -10.01
C PHE A 2 22.08 5.40 -8.71
N LYS A 3 23.21 6.08 -8.46
CA LYS A 3 23.97 5.89 -7.21
C LYS A 3 23.16 6.15 -5.93
N THR A 4 22.27 7.14 -5.96
CA THR A 4 21.38 7.44 -4.82
C THR A 4 20.29 6.39 -4.72
N PHE A 5 19.79 5.90 -5.84
CA PHE A 5 18.83 4.81 -5.86
C PHE A 5 19.42 3.54 -5.20
N VAL A 6 20.64 3.14 -5.58
CA VAL A 6 21.35 2.01 -4.96
C VAL A 6 21.55 2.23 -3.46
N LEU A 7 22.04 3.41 -3.07
CA LEU A 7 22.22 3.76 -1.65
C LEU A 7 20.91 3.66 -0.85
N LEU A 8 19.78 4.12 -1.42
CA LEU A 8 18.48 4.03 -0.77
C LEU A 8 18.01 2.57 -0.62
N MET A 9 18.28 1.71 -1.62
CA MET A 9 17.98 0.28 -1.51
C MET A 9 18.83 -0.40 -0.42
N GLU A 10 20.13 -0.15 -0.41
CA GLU A 10 21.06 -0.69 0.59
C GLU A 10 20.66 -0.24 2.01
N TYR A 11 20.38 1.04 2.18
CA TYR A 11 19.92 1.59 3.44
C TYR A 11 18.58 0.97 3.88
N ALA A 12 17.62 0.80 2.97
CA ALA A 12 16.33 0.16 3.28
C ALA A 12 16.50 -1.32 3.67
N ALA A 13 17.40 -2.05 3.02
CA ALA A 13 17.72 -3.45 3.32
C ALA A 13 18.40 -3.58 4.69
N MET A 14 19.44 -2.77 4.94
CA MET A 14 20.15 -2.70 6.21
C MET A 14 19.20 -2.41 7.36
N ARG A 15 18.32 -1.41 7.19
CA ARG A 15 17.35 -1.05 8.22
C ARG A 15 16.34 -2.16 8.49
N SER A 16 15.86 -2.83 7.43
CA SER A 16 14.91 -3.95 7.59
C SER A 16 15.55 -5.11 8.35
N GLY A 17 16.83 -5.43 8.08
CA GLY A 17 17.54 -6.46 8.83
C GLY A 17 17.88 -6.05 10.25
N ASN A 18 18.26 -4.80 10.50
CA ASN A 18 18.47 -4.29 11.86
C ASN A 18 17.18 -4.36 12.69
N TYR A 19 16.03 -4.00 12.11
CA TYR A 19 14.74 -4.18 12.76
C TYR A 19 14.43 -5.65 13.05
N LEU A 20 14.79 -6.56 12.14
CA LEU A 20 14.59 -7.99 12.35
C LEU A 20 15.47 -8.51 13.51
N ILE A 21 16.75 -8.14 13.55
CA ILE A 21 17.64 -8.50 14.67
C ILE A 21 17.07 -7.97 15.99
N TYR A 22 16.67 -6.69 16.02
CA TYR A 22 16.05 -6.07 17.20
C TYR A 22 14.77 -6.80 17.63
N PHE A 23 13.90 -7.14 16.68
CA PHE A 23 12.67 -7.88 16.96
C PHE A 23 12.96 -9.25 17.57
N LEU A 24 13.90 -10.01 16.98
CA LEU A 24 14.31 -11.32 17.50
C LEU A 24 14.89 -11.22 18.91
N GLN A 25 15.67 -10.17 19.20
CA GLN A 25 16.21 -9.90 20.55
C GLN A 25 15.13 -9.60 21.59
N LYS A 26 13.96 -9.11 21.17
CA LYS A 26 12.83 -8.81 22.06
C LYS A 26 11.86 -9.97 22.26
N LEU A 27 11.98 -11.04 21.47
CA LEU A 27 11.12 -12.21 21.64
C LEU A 27 11.41 -12.92 22.97
N PRO A 28 10.37 -13.30 23.74
CA PRO A 28 10.55 -14.13 24.92
C PRO A 28 11.21 -15.46 24.52
N LEU A 29 12.08 -15.99 25.38
CA LEU A 29 12.86 -17.23 25.21
C LEU A 29 13.97 -17.20 24.13
N ILE A 30 13.71 -16.62 22.96
CA ILE A 30 14.65 -16.58 21.83
C ILE A 30 15.63 -15.41 21.97
N GLY A 31 15.16 -14.26 22.45
CA GLY A 31 15.94 -13.01 22.43
C GLY A 31 17.25 -13.05 23.21
N LYS A 32 17.30 -13.83 24.29
CA LYS A 32 18.54 -14.06 25.07
C LYS A 32 19.64 -14.79 24.28
N LYS A 33 19.26 -15.52 23.22
CA LYS A 33 20.16 -16.28 22.34
C LYS A 33 20.63 -15.47 21.12
N VAL A 34 20.13 -14.24 20.93
CA VAL A 34 20.48 -13.40 19.78
C VAL A 34 21.50 -12.34 20.21
N PRO A 35 22.80 -12.60 20.01
CA PRO A 35 23.86 -11.73 20.54
C PRO A 35 24.00 -10.44 19.73
N ASN A 36 24.38 -9.35 20.40
CA ASN A 36 24.64 -8.05 19.75
C ASN A 36 25.72 -8.10 18.66
N LYS A 37 26.59 -9.12 18.66
CA LYS A 37 27.60 -9.32 17.60
C LYS A 37 26.99 -9.49 16.21
N TRP A 38 25.71 -9.87 16.09
CA TRP A 38 25.03 -10.04 14.81
C TRP A 38 24.87 -8.74 14.01
N TYR A 39 24.87 -7.57 14.67
CA TYR A 39 24.89 -6.27 13.97
C TYR A 39 26.23 -6.02 13.24
N ARG A 40 27.30 -6.72 13.62
CA ARG A 40 28.66 -6.52 13.10
C ARG A 40 29.23 -7.75 12.39
N SER A 41 28.52 -8.88 12.39
CA SER A 41 28.99 -10.13 11.82
C SER A 41 28.92 -10.13 10.30
N GLU A 42 29.78 -10.91 9.66
CA GLU A 42 29.76 -11.17 8.22
C GLU A 42 28.43 -11.81 7.76
N GLY A 43 27.72 -12.53 8.62
CA GLY A 43 26.40 -13.12 8.34
C GLY A 43 25.21 -12.14 8.38
N LYS A 44 25.45 -10.82 8.53
CA LYS A 44 24.37 -9.82 8.67
C LYS A 44 23.48 -9.72 7.42
N ASP A 45 24.01 -10.03 6.25
CA ASP A 45 23.31 -9.94 4.97
C ASP A 45 22.10 -10.91 4.92
N ILE A 46 22.17 -12.03 5.64
CA ILE A 46 21.03 -12.95 5.80
C ILE A 46 19.85 -12.22 6.47
N PHE A 47 20.10 -11.39 7.48
CA PHE A 47 19.04 -10.60 8.11
C PHE A 47 18.49 -9.52 7.19
N TYR A 48 19.31 -8.98 6.28
CA TYR A 48 18.85 -8.00 5.30
C TYR A 48 17.87 -8.67 4.32
N TRP A 49 18.23 -9.86 3.81
CA TRP A 49 17.35 -10.66 2.96
C TRP A 49 16.07 -11.08 3.67
N LEU A 50 16.17 -11.62 4.89
CA LEU A 50 15.01 -12.01 5.68
C LEU A 50 14.12 -10.82 6.03
N GLY A 51 14.70 -9.68 6.41
CA GLY A 51 13.97 -8.45 6.68
C GLY A 51 13.23 -7.94 5.45
N GLY A 52 13.88 -7.98 4.29
CA GLY A 52 13.26 -7.69 3.00
C GLY A 52 12.10 -8.64 2.67
N PHE A 53 12.30 -9.95 2.88
CA PHE A 53 11.26 -10.97 2.68
C PHE A 53 10.06 -10.76 3.60
N PHE A 54 10.26 -10.55 4.90
CA PHE A 54 9.16 -10.27 5.84
C PHE A 54 8.43 -8.97 5.48
N LYS A 55 9.14 -7.94 5.02
CA LYS A 55 8.52 -6.70 4.53
C LYS A 55 7.66 -6.95 3.29
N LEU A 56 8.16 -7.74 2.34
CA LEU A 56 7.41 -8.16 1.15
C LEU A 56 6.16 -8.94 1.53
N MET A 57 6.29 -9.95 2.39
CA MET A 57 5.19 -10.78 2.89
C MET A 57 4.15 -9.95 3.63
N ARG A 58 4.55 -9.05 4.51
CA ARG A 58 3.63 -8.15 5.21
C ARG A 58 2.85 -7.28 4.24
N ASN A 59 3.52 -6.71 3.23
CA ASN A 59 2.84 -5.88 2.25
C ASN A 59 1.90 -6.70 1.37
N PHE A 60 2.31 -7.90 0.95
CA PHE A 60 1.47 -8.84 0.20
C PHE A 60 0.22 -9.21 1.00
N LEU A 61 0.38 -9.69 2.24
CA LEU A 61 -0.72 -10.04 3.13
C LEU A 61 -1.65 -8.84 3.39
N GLY A 62 -1.10 -7.64 3.59
CA GLY A 62 -1.91 -6.44 3.78
C GLY A 62 -2.76 -6.09 2.56
N LYS A 63 -2.22 -6.27 1.35
CA LYS A 63 -2.95 -6.05 0.09
C LYS A 63 -3.96 -7.17 -0.20
N THR A 64 -3.63 -8.41 0.13
CA THR A 64 -4.58 -9.54 0.08
C THR A 64 -5.74 -9.29 1.03
N LEU A 65 -5.47 -8.88 2.27
CA LEU A 65 -6.50 -8.55 3.25
C LEU A 65 -7.36 -7.37 2.77
N TYR A 66 -6.75 -6.35 2.16
CA TYR A 66 -7.49 -5.25 1.52
C TYR A 66 -8.49 -5.79 0.48
N ILE A 67 -8.06 -6.66 -0.43
CA ILE A 67 -8.96 -7.24 -1.45
C ILE A 67 -10.06 -8.08 -0.82
N VAL A 68 -9.72 -8.98 0.11
CA VAL A 68 -10.70 -9.87 0.74
C VAL A 68 -11.73 -9.08 1.55
N VAL A 69 -11.27 -8.15 2.39
CA VAL A 69 -12.14 -7.44 3.34
C VAL A 69 -12.92 -6.31 2.66
N LEU A 70 -12.28 -5.52 1.80
CA LEU A 70 -12.91 -4.33 1.23
C LEU A 70 -13.57 -4.55 -0.13
N LEU A 71 -13.29 -5.68 -0.79
CA LEU A 71 -13.93 -6.06 -2.05
C LEU A 71 -14.73 -7.35 -1.87
N GLY A 72 -14.10 -8.42 -1.39
CA GLY A 72 -14.71 -9.74 -1.31
C GLY A 72 -15.92 -9.82 -0.37
N LEU A 73 -15.77 -9.37 0.88
CA LEU A 73 -16.87 -9.39 1.85
C LEU A 73 -18.05 -8.49 1.40
N PRO A 74 -17.85 -7.24 0.94
CA PRO A 74 -18.92 -6.42 0.38
C PRO A 74 -19.62 -7.05 -0.82
N THR A 75 -18.87 -7.65 -1.75
CA THR A 75 -19.46 -8.37 -2.90
C THR A 75 -20.35 -9.52 -2.42
N LEU A 76 -19.87 -10.37 -1.51
CA LEU A 76 -20.69 -11.47 -0.98
C LEU A 76 -21.92 -10.96 -0.22
N GLY A 77 -21.77 -9.91 0.59
CA GLY A 77 -22.87 -9.28 1.30
C GLY A 77 -23.92 -8.72 0.35
N TYR A 78 -23.50 -8.06 -0.72
CA TYR A 78 -24.40 -7.51 -1.73
C TYR A 78 -25.17 -8.60 -2.48
N LEU A 79 -24.48 -9.65 -2.92
CA LEU A 79 -25.11 -10.79 -3.59
C LEU A 79 -26.14 -11.48 -2.70
N ALA A 80 -25.83 -11.64 -1.40
CA ALA A 80 -26.76 -12.19 -0.43
C ALA A 80 -28.01 -11.31 -0.26
N LEU A 81 -27.85 -9.97 -0.16
CA LEU A 81 -28.97 -9.03 -0.07
C LEU A 81 -29.88 -9.08 -1.30
N ARG A 82 -29.29 -9.22 -2.50
CA ARG A 82 -30.03 -9.31 -3.77
C ARG A 82 -30.53 -10.72 -4.09
N LYS A 83 -30.25 -11.71 -3.23
CA LYS A 83 -30.55 -13.13 -3.46
C LYS A 83 -29.99 -13.65 -4.81
N GLN A 84 -28.87 -13.09 -5.25
CA GLN A 84 -28.19 -13.51 -6.46
C GLN A 84 -27.26 -14.69 -6.16
N THR A 85 -27.30 -15.72 -7.00
CA THR A 85 -26.35 -16.83 -6.90
C THR A 85 -24.95 -16.34 -7.26
N PRO A 86 -23.94 -16.53 -6.40
CA PRO A 86 -22.58 -16.10 -6.70
C PRO A 86 -22.02 -16.90 -7.89
N SER A 87 -21.62 -16.18 -8.93
CA SER A 87 -20.78 -16.72 -10.01
C SER A 87 -19.44 -15.97 -10.02
N PRO A 88 -18.35 -16.57 -10.54
CA PRO A 88 -17.07 -15.90 -10.66
C PRO A 88 -17.13 -14.59 -11.47
N GLU A 89 -17.93 -14.55 -12.53
CA GLU A 89 -18.10 -13.38 -13.40
C GLU A 89 -18.76 -12.22 -12.66
N ILE A 90 -19.87 -12.53 -11.97
CA ILE A 90 -20.60 -11.56 -11.16
C ILE A 90 -19.71 -11.04 -10.02
N PHE A 91 -18.94 -11.92 -9.38
CA PHE A 91 -18.03 -11.54 -8.31
C PHE A 91 -16.95 -10.57 -8.81
N VAL A 92 -16.39 -10.84 -10.00
CA VAL A 92 -15.42 -9.94 -10.65
C VAL A 92 -16.06 -8.60 -10.93
N GLU A 93 -17.25 -8.55 -11.51
CA GLU A 93 -17.94 -7.30 -11.87
C GLU A 93 -18.14 -6.38 -10.66
N TYR A 94 -18.75 -6.88 -9.58
CA TYR A 94 -18.91 -6.12 -8.34
C TYR A 94 -17.57 -5.80 -7.67
N GLY A 95 -16.62 -6.74 -7.69
CA GLY A 95 -15.28 -6.52 -7.16
C GLY A 95 -14.53 -5.40 -7.87
N LEU A 96 -14.66 -5.30 -9.19
CA LEU A 96 -14.11 -4.21 -10.02
C LEU A 96 -14.76 -2.88 -9.65
N TYR A 97 -16.08 -2.85 -9.47
CA TYR A 97 -16.79 -1.67 -8.99
C TYR A 97 -16.20 -1.16 -7.67
N PHE A 98 -16.16 -2.02 -6.64
CA PHE A 98 -15.63 -1.62 -5.34
C PHE A 98 -14.17 -1.20 -5.45
N PHE A 99 -13.36 -1.89 -6.27
CA PHE A 99 -11.96 -1.54 -6.45
C PHE A 99 -11.82 -0.16 -7.08
N MET A 100 -12.55 0.14 -8.14
CA MET A 100 -12.48 1.43 -8.83
C MET A 100 -12.93 2.57 -7.92
N VAL A 101 -14.06 2.42 -7.22
CA VAL A 101 -14.58 3.47 -6.32
C VAL A 101 -13.65 3.69 -5.14
N LEU A 102 -13.21 2.62 -4.46
CA LEU A 102 -12.27 2.75 -3.33
C LEU A 102 -10.94 3.35 -3.76
N ASN A 103 -10.46 3.07 -4.97
CA ASN A 103 -9.24 3.69 -5.46
C ASN A 103 -9.46 5.15 -5.81
N LEU A 104 -10.48 5.46 -6.61
CA LEU A 104 -10.78 6.81 -7.06
C LEU A 104 -11.01 7.76 -5.88
N PHE A 105 -11.71 7.30 -4.84
CA PHE A 105 -12.03 8.13 -3.69
C PHE A 105 -11.07 7.97 -2.50
N GLY A 106 -10.32 6.87 -2.41
CA GLY A 106 -9.62 6.48 -1.18
C GLY A 106 -8.15 6.08 -1.32
N ALA A 107 -7.62 5.88 -2.53
CA ALA A 107 -6.29 5.27 -2.67
C ALA A 107 -5.16 6.07 -2.01
N GLY A 108 -5.24 7.40 -1.95
CA GLY A 108 -4.16 8.26 -1.47
C GLY A 108 -4.49 9.19 -0.30
N LEU A 109 -5.74 9.23 0.18
CA LEU A 109 -6.11 10.01 1.35
C LEU A 109 -5.36 9.62 2.65
N PRO A 110 -5.09 8.32 2.95
CA PRO A 110 -4.55 7.94 4.25
C PRO A 110 -3.02 8.01 4.40
N ASN A 111 -2.25 8.32 3.35
CA ASN A 111 -0.78 8.20 3.42
C ASN A 111 -0.04 8.99 2.30
N PRO A 112 -0.14 10.34 2.25
CA PRO A 112 0.73 11.15 1.42
C PRO A 112 2.21 10.93 1.80
N ILE A 113 3.07 10.72 0.82
CA ILE A 113 4.50 10.44 0.99
C ILE A 113 5.25 11.68 1.48
N PHE A 114 4.94 12.85 0.91
CA PHE A 114 5.69 14.08 1.18
C PHE A 114 5.34 14.72 2.53
N LEU A 115 4.09 14.53 2.98
CA LEU A 115 3.60 15.09 4.24
C LEU A 115 3.66 14.09 5.41
N HIS A 116 4.10 12.86 5.16
CA HIS A 116 4.22 11.88 6.22
C HIS A 116 5.32 12.29 7.21
N PRO A 117 5.08 12.23 8.54
CA PRO A 117 6.13 12.44 9.53
C PRO A 117 7.10 11.25 9.51
N ARG A 118 8.12 11.28 8.63
CA ARG A 118 9.21 10.30 8.56
C ARG A 118 10.50 10.88 9.14
N THR A 119 10.35 11.66 10.20
CA THR A 119 11.35 12.55 10.80
C THR A 119 12.72 11.90 10.97
N LEU A 120 12.80 10.65 11.41
CA LEU A 120 14.09 9.97 11.59
C LEU A 120 14.80 9.62 10.27
N ILE A 121 14.06 9.10 9.28
CA ILE A 121 14.63 8.63 8.01
C ILE A 121 15.08 9.82 7.18
N ASP A 122 14.22 10.83 7.11
CA ASP A 122 14.49 12.04 6.34
C ASP A 122 15.68 12.76 6.97
N TYR A 123 15.78 12.79 8.30
CA TYR A 123 16.95 13.32 8.99
C TYR A 123 18.24 12.55 8.65
N GLU A 124 18.23 11.22 8.74
CA GLU A 124 19.40 10.40 8.45
C GLU A 124 19.87 10.54 6.99
N LEU A 125 18.96 10.56 6.03
CA LEU A 125 19.32 10.55 4.61
C LEU A 125 19.56 11.96 4.03
N VAL A 126 18.75 12.93 4.42
CA VAL A 126 18.89 14.31 3.95
C VAL A 126 19.94 15.07 4.75
N LYS A 127 19.86 15.03 6.10
CA LYS A 127 20.74 15.85 6.95
C LYS A 127 22.10 15.17 7.19
N LEU A 128 22.13 13.89 7.57
CA LEU A 128 23.41 13.21 7.86
C LEU A 128 24.13 12.74 6.60
N ALA A 129 23.44 12.03 5.70
CA ALA A 129 24.04 11.54 4.45
C ALA A 129 24.12 12.60 3.34
N ARG A 130 23.61 13.83 3.60
CA ARG A 130 23.66 14.98 2.68
C ARG A 130 23.12 14.68 1.28
N ILE A 131 22.09 13.83 1.19
CA ILE A 131 21.39 13.60 -0.08
C ILE A 131 20.56 14.85 -0.38
N GLU A 132 20.69 15.35 -1.61
CA GLU A 132 19.86 16.45 -2.12
C GLU A 132 18.36 16.16 -1.92
N GLU A 133 17.65 17.07 -1.27
CA GLU A 133 16.25 16.94 -0.86
C GLU A 133 15.33 16.56 -2.02
N LYS A 134 15.37 17.34 -3.11
CA LYS A 134 14.54 17.12 -4.30
C LYS A 134 14.74 15.72 -4.87
N ARG A 135 15.99 15.26 -4.92
CA ARG A 135 16.34 13.94 -5.45
C ARG A 135 15.91 12.81 -4.50
N TYR A 136 16.05 13.00 -3.19
CA TYR A 136 15.60 12.04 -2.19
C TYR A 136 14.09 11.80 -2.30
N TYR A 137 13.29 12.88 -2.26
CA TYR A 137 11.83 12.74 -2.29
C TYR A 137 11.29 12.19 -3.62
N LEU A 138 11.89 12.56 -4.76
CA LEU A 138 11.51 12.00 -6.05
C LEU A 138 11.79 10.49 -6.13
N LEU A 139 12.94 10.04 -5.61
CA LEU A 139 13.24 8.61 -5.56
C LEU A 139 12.34 7.87 -4.56
N GLN A 140 12.01 8.45 -3.41
CA GLN A 140 11.03 7.92 -2.46
C GLN A 140 9.67 7.68 -3.13
N LEU A 141 9.19 8.67 -3.89
CA LEU A 141 7.96 8.60 -4.66
C LEU A 141 7.99 7.41 -5.63
N VAL A 142 9.07 7.30 -6.43
CA VAL A 142 9.27 6.19 -7.38
C VAL A 142 9.31 4.84 -6.66
N PHE A 143 10.08 4.70 -5.58
CA PHE A 143 10.17 3.46 -4.80
C PHE A 143 8.84 3.04 -4.24
N TYR A 144 8.10 3.98 -3.66
CA TYR A 144 6.79 3.71 -3.09
C TYR A 144 5.81 3.22 -4.13
N PHE A 145 5.78 3.86 -5.31
CA PHE A 145 4.93 3.43 -6.41
C PHE A 145 5.35 2.07 -6.91
N LEU A 146 6.60 1.87 -7.33
CA LEU A 146 7.07 0.57 -7.80
C LEU A 146 6.74 -0.55 -6.81
N ASN A 147 7.03 -0.37 -5.53
CA ASN A 147 6.72 -1.37 -4.51
C ASN A 147 5.21 -1.60 -4.37
N THR A 148 4.40 -0.54 -4.27
CA THR A 148 2.95 -0.68 -4.06
C THR A 148 2.26 -1.28 -5.30
N SER A 149 2.63 -0.85 -6.51
CA SER A 149 2.08 -1.33 -7.76
C SER A 149 2.45 -2.77 -8.02
N LEU A 150 3.74 -3.12 -7.89
CA LEU A 150 4.20 -4.49 -8.16
C LEU A 150 3.55 -5.48 -7.19
N ILE A 151 3.43 -5.11 -5.90
CA ILE A 151 2.75 -5.96 -4.93
C ILE A 151 1.26 -6.05 -5.22
N MET A 152 0.58 -4.95 -5.57
CA MET A 152 -0.84 -4.99 -5.93
C MET A 152 -1.09 -5.85 -7.17
N ILE A 153 -0.28 -5.68 -8.23
CA ILE A 153 -0.36 -6.49 -9.46
C ILE A 153 -0.11 -7.96 -9.13
N LEU A 154 0.89 -8.27 -8.30
CA LEU A 154 1.19 -9.63 -7.87
C LEU A 154 0.01 -10.26 -7.12
N VAL A 155 -0.62 -9.52 -6.20
CA VAL A 155 -1.82 -10.00 -5.49
C VAL A 155 -2.96 -10.24 -6.49
N LEU A 156 -3.27 -9.26 -7.34
CA LEU A 156 -4.34 -9.39 -8.34
C LEU A 156 -4.09 -10.57 -9.30
N PHE A 157 -2.83 -10.82 -9.67
CA PHE A 157 -2.43 -11.97 -10.48
C PHE A 157 -2.74 -13.30 -9.77
N VAL A 158 -2.47 -13.41 -8.46
CA VAL A 158 -2.84 -14.58 -7.66
C VAL A 158 -4.37 -14.77 -7.63
N PHE A 159 -5.15 -13.69 -7.48
CA PHE A 159 -6.62 -13.76 -7.53
C PHE A 159 -7.13 -14.18 -8.92
N ASN A 160 -6.45 -13.78 -10.00
CA ASN A 160 -6.82 -14.18 -11.36
C ASN A 160 -6.65 -15.68 -11.64
N LEU A 161 -5.93 -16.42 -10.79
CA LEU A 161 -5.89 -17.89 -10.85
C LEU A 161 -7.22 -18.53 -10.43
N PHE A 162 -8.05 -17.80 -9.68
CA PHE A 162 -9.33 -18.30 -9.13
C PHE A 162 -10.54 -17.56 -9.69
N LEU A 163 -10.36 -16.33 -10.18
CA LEU A 163 -11.41 -15.47 -10.70
C LEU A 163 -11.07 -15.04 -12.14
N PRO A 164 -12.04 -15.02 -13.06
CA PRO A 164 -11.81 -14.65 -14.46
C PRO A 164 -11.69 -13.12 -14.62
N ILE A 165 -10.73 -12.50 -13.92
CA ILE A 165 -10.52 -11.04 -13.97
C ILE A 165 -10.08 -10.61 -15.38
N GLY A 166 -9.20 -11.40 -16.00
CA GLY A 166 -8.64 -11.14 -17.31
C GLY A 166 -7.43 -10.20 -17.26
N SER A 167 -6.41 -10.52 -18.07
CA SER A 167 -5.09 -9.86 -18.01
C SER A 167 -5.13 -8.35 -18.27
N ALA A 168 -6.05 -7.90 -19.13
CA ALA A 168 -6.23 -6.47 -19.41
C ALA A 168 -6.76 -5.71 -18.18
N ASN A 169 -7.74 -6.28 -17.47
CA ASN A 169 -8.27 -5.68 -16.25
C ASN A 169 -7.23 -5.64 -15.13
N LEU A 170 -6.38 -6.67 -15.00
CA LEU A 170 -5.29 -6.64 -14.02
C LEU A 170 -4.34 -5.45 -14.21
N LEU A 171 -3.95 -5.18 -15.46
CA LEU A 171 -3.11 -4.03 -15.78
C LEU A 171 -3.83 -2.71 -15.53
N LEU A 172 -5.10 -2.60 -15.95
CA LEU A 172 -5.90 -1.40 -15.73
C LEU A 172 -6.10 -1.09 -14.24
N LEU A 173 -6.40 -2.10 -13.41
CA LEU A 173 -6.54 -1.95 -11.96
C LEU A 173 -5.21 -1.56 -11.30
N GLY A 174 -4.11 -2.19 -11.73
CA GLY A 174 -2.77 -1.85 -11.26
C GLY A 174 -2.42 -0.40 -11.55
N LEU A 175 -2.65 0.06 -12.79
CA LEU A 175 -2.43 1.45 -13.20
C LEU A 175 -3.37 2.42 -12.48
N ASN A 176 -4.66 2.08 -12.37
CA ASN A 176 -5.65 2.89 -11.65
C ASN A 176 -5.22 3.13 -10.20
N HIS A 177 -4.71 2.11 -9.51
CA HIS A 177 -4.18 2.23 -8.15
C HIS A 177 -3.04 3.26 -8.05
N VAL A 178 -2.14 3.28 -9.04
CA VAL A 178 -1.01 4.22 -9.09
C VAL A 178 -1.47 5.64 -9.36
N PHE A 179 -2.28 5.81 -10.40
CA PHE A 179 -2.76 7.14 -10.82
C PHE A 179 -3.61 7.79 -9.73
N ALA A 180 -4.52 7.03 -9.11
CA ALA A 180 -5.32 7.55 -8.00
C ALA A 180 -4.42 8.06 -6.87
N ARG A 181 -3.36 7.31 -6.50
CA ARG A 181 -2.42 7.77 -5.48
C ARG A 181 -1.62 9.01 -5.87
N LEU A 182 -1.17 9.10 -7.13
CA LEU A 182 -0.48 10.29 -7.64
C LEU A 182 -1.37 11.54 -7.56
N ILE A 183 -2.64 11.41 -7.95
CA ILE A 183 -3.63 12.48 -7.87
C ILE A 183 -3.77 12.95 -6.42
N TYR A 184 -3.94 12.02 -5.49
CA TYR A 184 -4.09 12.35 -4.07
C TYR A 184 -2.84 12.94 -3.43
N GLU A 185 -1.65 12.53 -3.86
CA GLU A 185 -0.40 13.17 -3.42
C GLU A 185 -0.38 14.64 -3.86
N GLY A 186 -0.76 14.91 -5.11
CA GLY A 186 -0.88 16.27 -5.64
C GLY A 186 -1.92 17.11 -4.91
N ILE A 187 -3.10 16.54 -4.64
CA ILE A 187 -4.16 17.21 -3.85
C ILE A 187 -3.66 17.52 -2.44
N SER A 188 -3.00 16.56 -1.77
CA SER A 188 -2.51 16.75 -0.41
C SER A 188 -1.46 17.86 -0.33
N LEU A 189 -0.51 17.86 -1.26
CA LEU A 189 0.48 18.94 -1.38
C LEU A 189 -0.16 20.29 -1.65
N HIS A 190 -1.15 20.34 -2.55
CA HIS A 190 -1.86 21.59 -2.87
C HIS A 190 -2.65 22.14 -1.68
N LEU A 191 -3.35 21.28 -0.93
CA LEU A 191 -4.07 21.67 0.27
C LEU A 191 -3.12 22.16 1.37
N PHE A 192 -1.97 21.51 1.51
CA PHE A 192 -0.95 21.93 2.47
C PHE A 192 -0.35 23.28 2.10
N ASP A 193 0.02 23.49 0.84
CA ASP A 193 0.58 24.76 0.34
C ASP A 193 -0.41 25.93 0.48
N ARG A 194 -1.69 25.70 0.13
CA ARG A 194 -2.72 26.75 0.17
C ARG A 194 -3.28 27.05 1.55
N PHE A 195 -3.48 26.02 2.38
CA PHE A 195 -4.23 26.14 3.63
C PHE A 195 -3.44 25.72 4.87
N GLY A 196 -2.20 25.24 4.73
CA GLY A 196 -1.44 24.61 5.81
C GLY A 196 -2.09 23.32 6.31
N PHE A 197 -3.00 22.73 5.52
CA PHE A 197 -3.83 21.63 5.96
C PHE A 197 -3.18 20.28 5.67
N ASP A 198 -2.71 19.63 6.72
CA ASP A 198 -2.26 18.24 6.67
C ASP A 198 -3.36 17.29 7.17
N LEU A 199 -3.79 16.39 6.26
CA LEU A 199 -4.75 15.31 6.50
C LEU A 199 -4.23 14.27 7.49
N GLN A 200 -2.91 14.10 7.60
CA GLN A 200 -2.26 13.08 8.42
C GLN A 200 -1.73 13.60 9.76
N ALA A 201 -1.73 14.92 9.97
CA ALA A 201 -1.25 15.51 11.22
C ALA A 201 -1.96 14.99 12.48
N LYS A 202 -3.21 14.52 12.35
CA LYS A 202 -3.99 13.97 13.48
C LYS A 202 -4.60 12.61 13.10
N PRO A 203 -4.57 11.61 14.01
CA PRO A 203 -5.19 10.31 13.77
C PRO A 203 -6.66 10.40 13.37
N SER A 204 -7.43 11.30 13.99
CA SER A 204 -8.85 11.49 13.65
C SER A 204 -9.08 11.93 12.21
N ARG A 205 -8.24 12.84 11.68
CA ARG A 205 -8.31 13.28 10.29
C ARG A 205 -7.95 12.16 9.33
N SER A 206 -6.91 11.39 9.65
CA SER A 206 -6.52 10.20 8.89
C SER A 206 -7.66 9.19 8.82
N THR A 207 -8.30 8.88 9.95
CA THR A 207 -9.44 7.95 10.01
C THR A 207 -10.64 8.45 9.21
N ILE A 208 -11.00 9.73 9.32
CA ILE A 208 -12.09 10.32 8.53
C ILE A 208 -11.79 10.21 7.03
N SER A 209 -10.56 10.56 6.63
CA SER A 209 -10.12 10.51 5.24
C SER A 209 -10.14 9.08 4.67
N ALA A 210 -9.93 8.07 5.51
CA ALA A 210 -10.03 6.65 5.13
C ALA A 210 -11.48 6.14 5.11
N ALA A 211 -12.40 6.78 5.84
CA ALA A 211 -13.81 6.38 5.93
C ALA A 211 -14.68 6.99 4.81
N VAL A 212 -14.40 8.24 4.41
CA VAL A 212 -15.13 8.94 3.32
C VAL A 212 -15.27 8.08 2.05
N PRO A 213 -14.24 7.36 1.55
CA PRO A 213 -14.33 6.54 0.35
C PRO A 213 -15.25 5.32 0.49
N LEU A 214 -15.46 4.85 1.72
CA LEU A 214 -16.34 3.71 2.00
C LEU A 214 -17.82 4.08 1.77
N LEU A 215 -18.18 5.35 1.92
CA LEU A 215 -19.54 5.83 1.72
C LEU A 215 -20.01 5.61 0.28
N PRO A 216 -19.39 6.20 -0.77
CA PRO A 216 -19.81 5.94 -2.14
C PRO A 216 -19.61 4.47 -2.52
N ALA A 217 -18.56 3.80 -2.02
CA ALA A 217 -18.30 2.41 -2.35
C ALA A 217 -19.43 1.47 -1.87
N TYR A 218 -19.99 1.69 -0.68
CA TYR A 218 -20.92 0.73 -0.07
C TYR A 218 -22.38 1.22 0.00
N LEU A 219 -22.62 2.54 -0.07
CA LEU A 219 -23.99 3.08 -0.08
C LEU A 219 -24.60 3.08 -1.49
N VAL A 220 -23.84 3.47 -2.52
CA VAL A 220 -24.36 3.54 -3.90
C VAL A 220 -24.94 2.20 -4.39
N PRO A 221 -24.29 1.05 -4.14
CA PRO A 221 -24.87 -0.27 -4.44
C PRO A 221 -26.28 -0.51 -3.87
N LEU A 222 -26.61 0.08 -2.72
CA LEU A 222 -27.92 -0.11 -2.09
C LEU A 222 -29.04 0.61 -2.84
N PHE A 223 -28.72 1.65 -3.62
CA PHE A 223 -29.70 2.46 -4.33
C PHE A 223 -29.74 2.18 -5.84
N VAL A 224 -28.75 1.48 -6.38
CA VAL A 224 -28.64 1.18 -7.81
C VAL A 224 -28.92 -0.30 -8.04
N GLU A 225 -29.85 -0.62 -8.94
CA GLU A 225 -30.24 -2.00 -9.26
C GLU A 225 -29.21 -2.74 -10.12
N ASP A 226 -28.50 -2.01 -10.99
CA ASP A 226 -27.50 -2.55 -11.90
C ASP A 226 -26.17 -1.80 -11.73
N LEU A 227 -25.17 -2.49 -11.20
CA LEU A 227 -23.81 -1.95 -11.03
C LEU A 227 -22.90 -2.35 -12.20
N SER A 228 -23.45 -2.98 -13.25
CA SER A 228 -22.68 -3.40 -14.40
C SER A 228 -22.14 -2.18 -15.16
N PHE A 229 -20.82 -2.02 -15.13
CA PHE A 229 -20.11 -1.11 -16.03
C PHE A 229 -19.97 -1.67 -17.45
N ALA A 230 -20.56 -2.84 -17.72
CA ALA A 230 -20.31 -3.66 -18.92
C ALA A 230 -21.43 -3.64 -19.97
N ARG A 231 -22.47 -2.81 -19.81
CA ARG A 231 -23.50 -2.59 -20.84
C ARG A 231 -23.43 -1.18 -21.40
N VAL A 232 -22.37 -0.88 -22.13
CA VAL A 232 -22.33 0.20 -23.13
C VAL A 232 -21.84 -0.39 -24.43
#